data_AF-A0A1G0K164-F1
#
_entry.id   AF-A0A1G0K164-F1
#
_cell.length_a   1.000
_cell.length_b   1.000
_cell.length_c   1.000
_cell.angle_alpha   90.00
_cell.angle_beta   90.00
_cell.angle_gamma   90.00
#
_symmetry.space_group_name_H-M   'P 1'
#
loop_
_entity.id
_entity.type
_entity.pdbx_description
1 polymer ?
#
loop_
_entity_poly.entity_id
_entity_poly.type
_entity_poly.pdbx_seq_one_letter_code
_entity_poly.pdbx_strand_id
1 'polypeptide(L)'
;MVPRPSWARTLRLTLKTRVTLIVAGLVWVGIAGIYLLRATAPDPAGRPTHIESAALAPETAAGKSEATAQAAEDVRRSETVAAYAELEVSRKDLQKQLSDLKAVLWGRELPVAQARTISRDMMSAQHLLRNPPLQGAFLDAAGVHAEKDRVDAARVQLQEISRTVGELKAP
;
A
#
# COMPACT_ATOMS: atom_id res chain seq x y z
N MET A 1 7.39 20.83 -43.77
CA MET A 1 6.76 19.59 -43.27
C MET A 1 7.74 18.45 -43.52
N VAL A 2 8.44 17.97 -42.50
CA VAL A 2 9.47 16.93 -42.64
C VAL A 2 8.92 15.60 -42.11
N PRO A 3 8.88 14.51 -42.89
CA PRO A 3 8.40 13.22 -42.41
C PRO A 3 9.44 12.59 -41.47
N ARG A 4 8.98 12.13 -40.30
CA ARG A 4 9.82 11.40 -39.34
C ARG A 4 9.97 9.94 -39.79
N PRO A 5 11.20 9.38 -39.80
CA PRO A 5 11.45 8.03 -40.28
C PRO A 5 11.08 6.95 -39.23
N SER A 6 10.52 5.85 -39.72
CA SER A 6 9.79 4.80 -38.99
C SER A 6 10.65 3.74 -38.29
N TRP A 7 11.99 3.86 -38.31
CA TRP A 7 12.90 2.84 -37.78
C TRP A 7 13.08 2.86 -36.25
N ALA A 8 12.55 3.87 -35.54
CA ALA A 8 12.71 3.99 -34.09
C ALA A 8 11.85 3.01 -33.25
N ARG A 9 10.97 2.21 -33.88
CA ARG A 9 10.08 1.28 -33.16
C ARG A 9 10.63 -0.13 -32.98
N THR A 10 11.62 -0.55 -33.77
CA THR A 10 12.12 -1.93 -33.74
C THR A 10 13.14 -2.20 -32.63
N LEU A 11 13.85 -1.20 -32.12
CA LEU A 11 14.85 -1.41 -31.05
C LEU A 11 14.25 -1.62 -29.65
N ARG A 12 12.99 -1.28 -29.40
CA ARG A 12 12.41 -1.35 -28.04
C ARG A 12 11.91 -2.73 -27.63
N LEU A 13 11.78 -3.69 -28.56
CA LEU A 13 11.20 -5.00 -28.23
C LEU A 13 12.21 -6.05 -27.76
N THR A 14 13.49 -5.94 -28.14
CA THR A 14 14.48 -6.98 -27.84
C THR A 14 15.13 -6.86 -26.46
N LEU A 15 15.03 -5.68 -25.82
CA LEU A 15 15.64 -5.44 -24.51
C LEU A 15 14.77 -5.93 -23.34
N LYS A 16 13.43 -5.91 -23.50
CA LYS A 16 12.49 -6.34 -22.44
C LYS A 16 12.56 -7.84 -22.15
N THR A 17 12.82 -8.67 -23.15
CA THR A 17 12.79 -10.14 -23.00
C THR A 17 14.01 -10.72 -22.30
N ARG A 18 15.17 -10.04 -22.34
CA ARG A 18 16.40 -10.55 -21.72
C ARG A 18 16.49 -10.28 -20.22
N VAL A 19 15.89 -9.19 -19.72
CA VAL A 19 15.92 -8.85 -18.29
C VAL A 19 15.01 -9.76 -17.47
N THR A 20 13.86 -10.19 -18.02
CA THR A 20 12.92 -11.07 -17.31
C THR A 20 13.48 -12.46 -17.03
N LEU A 21 14.32 -12.99 -17.93
CA LEU A 21 14.91 -14.33 -17.77
C LEU A 21 16.00 -14.37 -16.68
N ILE A 22 16.73 -13.28 -16.47
CA ILE A 22 17.81 -13.23 -15.46
C ILE A 22 17.23 -13.15 -14.05
N VAL A 23 16.14 -12.40 -13.85
CA VAL A 23 15.49 -12.27 -12.53
C VAL A 23 14.83 -13.58 -12.08
N ALA A 24 14.23 -14.33 -13.00
CA ALA A 24 13.59 -15.61 -12.68
C ALA A 24 14.61 -16.70 -12.26
N GLY A 25 15.82 -16.68 -12.83
CA GLY A 25 16.87 -17.65 -12.49
C GLY A 25 17.46 -17.47 -11.07
N LEU A 26 17.51 -16.23 -10.57
CA LEU A 26 18.07 -15.93 -9.25
C LEU A 26 17.16 -16.34 -8.07
N VAL A 27 15.85 -16.36 -8.27
CA VAL A 27 14.88 -16.72 -7.22
C VAL A 27 14.92 -18.22 -6.88
N TRP A 28 15.23 -19.09 -7.85
CA TRP A 28 15.25 -20.55 -7.62
C TRP A 28 16.52 -21.04 -6.90
N VAL A 29 17.67 -20.40 -7.11
CA VAL A 29 18.94 -20.81 -6.47
C VAL A 29 18.96 -20.49 -4.97
N GLY A 30 18.29 -19.41 -4.54
CA GLY A 30 18.22 -19.01 -3.13
C GLY A 30 17.42 -19.98 -2.25
N ILE A 31 16.38 -20.62 -2.79
CA ILE A 31 15.50 -21.52 -2.02
C ILE A 31 16.17 -22.88 -1.76
N ALA A 32 16.98 -23.39 -2.70
CA ALA A 32 17.69 -24.66 -2.53
C ALA A 32 18.85 -24.57 -1.52
N GLY A 33 19.53 -23.42 -1.43
CA GLY A 33 20.67 -23.23 -0.52
C GLY A 33 20.30 -23.26 0.97
N ILE A 34 19.08 -22.82 1.33
CA ILE A 34 18.61 -22.77 2.72
C ILE A 34 18.28 -24.17 3.25
N TYR A 35 17.82 -25.09 2.40
CA TYR A 35 17.51 -26.45 2.81
C TYR A 35 18.74 -27.34 3.00
N LEU A 36 19.86 -27.04 2.32
CA LEU A 36 21.04 -27.89 2.37
C LEU A 36 21.98 -27.61 3.56
N LEU A 37 21.88 -26.44 4.22
CA LEU A 37 22.80 -26.06 5.29
C LEU A 37 22.40 -26.53 6.70
N ARG A 38 21.27 -27.22 6.86
CA ARG A 38 20.78 -27.70 8.18
C ARG A 38 21.02 -29.19 8.45
N ALA A 39 21.63 -29.92 7.51
CA ALA A 39 21.70 -31.38 7.55
C ALA A 39 23.01 -31.98 8.08
N THR A 40 23.96 -31.19 8.61
CA THR A 40 25.24 -31.74 9.09
C THR A 40 25.70 -31.09 10.38
N ALA A 41 25.19 -31.58 11.51
CA ALA A 41 25.91 -31.54 12.77
C ALA A 41 26.03 -32.99 13.27
N PRO A 42 27.24 -33.55 13.41
CA PRO A 42 27.43 -34.87 14.00
C PRO A 42 27.22 -34.77 15.51
N ASP A 43 26.32 -35.61 16.00
CA ASP A 43 25.96 -35.79 17.40
C ASP A 43 27.15 -36.41 18.18
N PRO A 44 27.63 -35.83 19.30
CA PRO A 44 28.64 -36.48 20.13
C PRO A 44 27.99 -37.59 20.98
N ALA A 45 28.23 -38.84 20.57
CA ALA A 45 27.89 -40.05 21.30
C ALA A 45 28.42 -40.02 22.75
N GLY A 46 27.55 -40.32 23.73
CA GLY A 46 27.90 -40.18 25.15
C GLY A 46 27.02 -40.86 26.20
N ARG A 47 26.50 -42.06 25.91
CA ARG A 47 26.00 -43.13 26.83
C ARG A 47 24.61 -43.07 27.50
N PRO A 48 24.01 -44.26 27.74
CA PRO A 48 22.61 -44.45 28.11
C PRO A 48 22.40 -44.76 29.60
N THR A 49 21.17 -44.63 30.09
CA THR A 49 20.51 -45.64 30.95
C THR A 49 19.02 -45.32 31.11
N HIS A 50 18.23 -46.38 31.01
CA HIS A 50 16.77 -46.46 31.10
C HIS A 50 16.11 -45.63 32.20
N ILE A 51 15.01 -44.94 31.87
CA ILE A 51 13.76 -45.03 32.64
C ILE A 51 12.60 -45.23 31.65
N GLU A 52 11.93 -46.36 31.83
CA GLU A 52 10.73 -46.78 31.12
C GLU A 52 9.51 -45.91 31.47
N SER A 53 8.76 -45.59 30.41
CA SER A 53 7.30 -45.71 30.32
C SER A 53 6.36 -44.70 31.03
N ALA A 54 5.48 -44.18 30.17
CA ALA A 54 4.13 -43.67 30.42
C ALA A 54 3.96 -42.23 30.96
N ALA A 55 3.91 -41.26 30.06
CA ALA A 55 2.78 -40.32 29.98
C ALA A 55 2.73 -39.59 28.62
N LEU A 56 1.60 -39.77 27.94
CA LEU A 56 1.09 -39.07 26.76
C LEU A 56 1.61 -37.62 26.51
N ALA A 57 2.20 -37.45 25.33
CA ALA A 57 2.06 -36.34 24.38
C ALA A 57 1.77 -34.90 24.90
N PRO A 58 2.72 -33.96 24.78
CA PRO A 58 2.42 -32.53 24.72
C PRO A 58 2.06 -32.03 23.30
N GLU A 59 1.73 -32.91 22.36
CA GLU A 59 1.57 -32.53 20.94
C GLU A 59 0.25 -31.77 20.64
N THR A 60 -0.73 -31.82 21.54
CA THR A 60 -2.05 -31.18 21.33
C THR A 60 -2.16 -29.74 21.83
N ALA A 61 -1.23 -29.28 22.69
CA ALA A 61 -1.22 -27.91 23.18
C ALA A 61 -0.53 -26.93 22.21
N ALA A 62 0.57 -27.37 21.58
CA ALA A 62 1.29 -26.57 20.60
C ALA A 62 0.44 -26.28 19.34
N GLY A 63 -0.23 -27.30 18.78
CA GLY A 63 -1.07 -27.13 17.59
C GLY A 63 -2.31 -26.26 17.80
N LYS A 64 -2.88 -26.23 19.01
CA LYS A 64 -3.98 -25.29 19.34
C LYS A 64 -3.49 -23.85 19.46
N SER A 65 -2.31 -23.63 20.05
CA SER A 65 -1.70 -22.30 20.17
C SER A 65 -1.37 -21.71 18.79
N GLU A 66 -0.78 -22.51 17.90
CA GLU A 66 -0.47 -22.10 16.53
C GLU A 66 -1.74 -21.81 15.72
N ALA A 67 -2.77 -22.65 15.83
CA ALA A 67 -4.05 -22.41 15.16
C ALA A 67 -4.75 -21.13 15.64
N THR A 68 -4.68 -20.82 16.94
CA THR A 68 -5.24 -19.56 17.48
C THR A 68 -4.45 -18.33 17.06
N ALA A 69 -3.12 -18.44 16.95
CA ALA A 69 -2.26 -17.36 16.46
C ALA A 69 -2.54 -17.08 14.98
N GLN A 70 -2.66 -18.13 14.17
CA GLN A 70 -3.01 -18.01 12.75
C GLN A 70 -4.37 -17.36 12.54
N ALA A 71 -5.39 -17.78 13.28
CA ALA A 71 -6.73 -17.19 13.20
C ALA A 71 -6.72 -15.70 13.56
N ALA A 72 -5.95 -15.29 14.58
CA ALA A 72 -5.81 -13.89 14.96
C ALA A 72 -5.08 -13.05 13.89
N GLU A 73 -4.05 -13.61 13.24
CA GLU A 73 -3.38 -12.96 12.12
C GLU A 73 -4.28 -12.79 10.90
N ASP A 74 -5.09 -13.81 10.59
CA ASP A 74 -6.03 -13.75 9.47
C ASP A 74 -7.12 -12.70 9.70
N VAL A 75 -7.62 -12.56 10.94
CA VAL A 75 -8.54 -11.48 11.33
C VAL A 75 -7.87 -10.13 11.12
N ARG A 76 -6.66 -9.92 11.67
CA ARG A 76 -5.93 -8.64 11.54
C ARG A 76 -5.68 -8.28 10.08
N ARG A 77 -5.31 -9.27 9.25
CA ARG A 77 -5.13 -9.09 7.80
C ARG A 77 -6.45 -8.66 7.17
N SER A 78 -7.54 -9.34 7.48
CA SER A 78 -8.87 -9.04 6.92
C SER A 78 -9.35 -7.62 7.26
N GLU A 79 -9.17 -7.18 8.52
CA GLU A 79 -9.50 -5.83 8.98
C GLU A 79 -8.67 -4.77 8.24
N THR A 80 -7.36 -5.02 8.08
CA THR A 80 -6.47 -4.11 7.36
C THR A 80 -6.88 -3.99 5.89
N VAL A 81 -7.23 -5.11 5.23
CA VAL A 81 -7.73 -5.09 3.85
C VAL A 81 -9.05 -4.32 3.73
N ALA A 82 -9.98 -4.51 4.67
CA ALA A 82 -11.24 -3.78 4.68
C ALA A 82 -11.03 -2.26 4.86
N ALA A 83 -10.17 -1.85 5.79
CA ALA A 83 -9.81 -0.46 5.99
C ALA A 83 -9.17 0.17 4.74
N TYR A 84 -8.34 -0.60 4.02
CA TYR A 84 -7.74 -0.13 2.76
C TYR A 84 -8.78 0.14 1.67
N ALA A 85 -9.82 -0.71 1.58
CA ALA A 85 -10.91 -0.51 0.63
C ALA A 85 -11.64 0.82 0.89
N GLU A 86 -11.92 1.13 2.16
CA GLU A 86 -12.54 2.40 2.54
C GLU A 86 -11.65 3.61 2.23
N LEU A 87 -10.35 3.52 2.54
CA LEU A 87 -9.38 4.57 2.23
C LEU A 87 -9.33 4.87 0.71
N GLU A 88 -9.39 3.83 -0.12
CA GLU A 88 -9.36 3.98 -1.58
C GLU A 88 -10.61 4.70 -2.11
N VAL A 89 -11.77 4.45 -1.50
CA VAL A 89 -13.00 5.22 -1.79
C VAL A 89 -12.81 6.69 -1.42
N SER A 90 -12.35 6.98 -0.20
CA SER A 90 -12.10 8.37 0.25
C SER A 90 -11.11 9.10 -0.67
N ARG A 91 -10.07 8.42 -1.16
CA ARG A 91 -9.10 9.00 -2.12
C ARG A 91 -9.73 9.34 -3.47
N LYS A 92 -10.57 8.45 -4.01
CA LYS A 92 -11.30 8.71 -5.26
C LYS A 92 -12.24 9.90 -5.11
N ASP A 93 -12.94 10.00 -3.99
CA ASP A 93 -13.81 11.14 -3.69
C ASP A 93 -13.02 12.45 -3.60
N LEU A 94 -11.88 12.46 -2.90
CA LEU A 94 -11.00 13.63 -2.83
C LEU A 94 -10.49 14.04 -4.22
N GLN A 95 -10.09 13.07 -5.06
CA GLN A 95 -9.66 13.32 -6.43
C GLN A 95 -10.77 13.93 -7.28
N LYS A 96 -11.99 13.42 -7.17
CA LYS A 96 -13.16 13.96 -7.85
C LYS A 96 -13.40 15.41 -7.42
N GLN A 97 -13.46 15.68 -6.12
CA GLN A 97 -13.67 17.03 -5.60
C GLN A 97 -12.58 18.01 -6.04
N LEU A 98 -11.32 17.60 -6.07
CA LEU A 98 -10.23 18.43 -6.60
C LEU A 98 -10.46 18.78 -8.07
N SER A 99 -10.95 17.84 -8.86
CA SER A 99 -11.20 18.04 -10.29
C SER A 99 -12.39 18.97 -10.51
N ASP A 100 -13.47 18.76 -9.76
CA ASP A 100 -14.66 19.62 -9.78
C ASP A 100 -14.31 21.06 -9.34
N LEU A 101 -13.55 21.21 -8.25
CA LEU A 101 -13.14 22.52 -7.76
C LEU A 101 -12.19 23.23 -8.74
N LYS A 102 -11.25 22.51 -9.36
CA LYS A 102 -10.41 23.06 -10.45
C LYS A 102 -11.27 23.58 -11.60
N ALA A 103 -12.30 22.84 -12.00
CA ALA A 103 -13.21 23.26 -13.07
C ALA A 103 -14.00 24.51 -12.69
N VAL A 104 -14.51 24.60 -11.45
CA VAL A 104 -15.25 25.77 -10.96
C VAL A 104 -14.36 27.02 -10.87
N LEU A 105 -13.11 26.85 -10.45
CA LEU A 105 -12.16 27.96 -10.29
C LEU A 105 -11.55 28.42 -11.62
N TRP A 106 -11.64 27.60 -12.67
CA TRP A 106 -11.07 27.93 -13.97
C TRP A 106 -11.68 29.21 -14.54
N GLY A 107 -10.84 30.21 -14.79
CA GLY A 107 -11.28 31.50 -15.33
C GLY A 107 -12.01 32.41 -14.35
N ARG A 108 -12.04 32.07 -13.04
CA ARG A 108 -12.58 32.96 -12.01
C ARG A 108 -11.53 33.92 -11.51
N GLU A 109 -11.95 35.16 -11.29
CA GLU A 109 -11.18 36.16 -10.57
C GLU A 109 -11.51 36.07 -9.08
N LEU A 110 -10.48 35.87 -8.27
CA LEU A 110 -10.58 35.81 -6.81
C LEU A 110 -9.62 36.82 -6.20
N PRO A 111 -9.95 37.40 -5.02
CA PRO A 111 -8.99 38.20 -4.27
C PRO A 111 -7.70 37.40 -4.02
N VAL A 112 -6.54 38.05 -4.19
CA VAL A 112 -5.22 37.39 -4.12
C VAL A 112 -5.03 36.60 -2.82
N ALA A 113 -5.49 37.14 -1.69
CA ALA A 113 -5.41 36.46 -0.40
C ALA A 113 -6.21 35.15 -0.37
N GLN A 114 -7.41 35.15 -0.95
CA GLN A 114 -8.27 33.97 -1.03
C GLN A 114 -7.71 32.95 -2.03
N ALA A 115 -7.28 33.39 -3.21
CA ALA A 115 -6.65 32.54 -4.23
C ALA A 115 -5.41 31.80 -3.69
N ARG A 116 -4.59 32.46 -2.87
CA ARG A 116 -3.42 31.85 -2.21
C ARG A 116 -3.82 30.76 -1.23
N THR A 117 -4.85 31.00 -0.42
CA THR A 117 -5.34 30.03 0.56
C THR A 117 -5.90 28.80 -0.14
N ILE A 118 -6.79 29.00 -1.11
CA ILE A 118 -7.37 27.92 -1.92
C ILE A 118 -6.27 27.12 -2.64
N SER A 119 -5.30 27.79 -3.24
CA SER A 119 -4.18 27.11 -3.92
C SER A 119 -3.36 26.26 -2.96
N ARG A 120 -3.07 26.76 -1.75
CA ARG A 120 -2.34 26.01 -0.71
C ARG A 120 -3.10 24.75 -0.33
N ASP A 121 -4.40 24.87 -0.07
CA ASP A 121 -5.22 23.76 0.41
C ASP A 121 -5.42 22.71 -0.68
N MET A 122 -5.64 23.14 -1.94
CA MET A 122 -5.70 22.25 -3.10
C MET A 122 -4.37 21.53 -3.36
N MET A 123 -3.23 22.22 -3.21
CA MET A 123 -1.91 21.59 -3.32
C MET A 123 -1.68 20.57 -2.21
N SER A 124 -2.05 20.90 -0.98
CA SER A 124 -1.98 19.98 0.16
C SER A 124 -2.78 18.70 -0.10
N ALA A 125 -4.03 18.82 -0.52
CA ALA A 125 -4.87 17.69 -0.90
C ALA A 125 -4.27 16.89 -2.08
N GLN A 126 -3.70 17.56 -3.08
CA GLN A 126 -3.03 16.91 -4.20
C GLN A 126 -1.77 16.13 -3.75
N HIS A 127 -1.04 16.63 -2.74
CA HIS A 127 0.11 15.94 -2.16
C HIS A 127 -0.30 14.66 -1.44
N LEU A 128 -1.41 14.66 -0.69
CA LEU A 128 -1.95 13.45 -0.06
C LEU A 128 -2.26 12.35 -1.10
N LEU A 129 -2.79 12.72 -2.27
CA LEU A 129 -3.08 11.76 -3.34
C LEU A 129 -1.83 11.26 -4.07
N ARG A 130 -0.82 12.12 -4.26
CA ARG A 130 0.40 11.76 -5.04
C ARG A 130 1.42 10.99 -4.21
N ASN A 131 1.48 11.26 -2.91
CA ASN A 131 2.42 10.66 -1.98
C ASN A 131 1.65 9.88 -0.91
N PRO A 132 0.88 8.84 -1.28
CA PRO A 132 0.32 7.97 -0.26
C PRO A 132 1.51 7.42 0.55
N PRO A 133 1.44 7.39 1.89
CA PRO A 133 2.41 6.62 2.67
C PRO A 133 2.48 5.23 2.02
N LEU A 134 3.69 4.90 1.57
CA LEU A 134 4.01 3.88 0.56
C LEU A 134 2.93 2.79 0.48
N GLN A 135 2.23 2.76 -0.65
CA GLN A 135 1.19 1.81 -1.07
C GLN A 135 1.37 0.41 -0.45
N GLY A 136 0.77 0.15 0.71
CA GLY A 136 0.81 -1.17 1.37
C GLY A 136 1.70 -1.32 2.61
N ALA A 137 2.35 -0.26 3.08
CA ALA A 137 3.23 -0.32 4.27
C ALA A 137 2.54 0.08 5.58
N PHE A 138 1.20 0.02 5.67
CA PHE A 138 0.56 0.13 6.99
C PHE A 138 0.79 -1.19 7.73
N LEU A 139 1.29 -1.09 8.96
CA LEU A 139 1.52 -2.24 9.83
C LEU A 139 0.19 -2.85 10.33
N ASP A 140 -0.86 -2.03 10.40
CA ASP A 140 -2.17 -2.40 10.94
C ASP A 140 -3.30 -1.53 10.36
N ALA A 141 -4.55 -1.90 10.68
CA ALA A 141 -5.74 -1.15 10.32
C ALA A 141 -5.76 0.27 10.91
N ALA A 142 -5.17 0.48 12.09
CA ALA A 142 -5.14 1.79 12.74
C ALA A 142 -4.37 2.83 11.90
N GLY A 143 -3.22 2.45 11.33
CA GLY A 143 -2.48 3.30 10.40
C GLY A 143 -3.28 3.64 9.13
N VAL A 144 -4.07 2.68 8.63
CA VAL A 144 -4.95 2.90 7.48
C VAL A 144 -6.06 3.91 7.81
N HIS A 145 -6.69 3.76 8.98
CA HIS A 145 -7.75 4.68 9.43
C HIS A 145 -7.22 6.09 9.68
N ALA A 146 -6.04 6.23 10.31
CA ALA A 146 -5.43 7.54 10.50
C ALA A 146 -5.13 8.25 9.16
N GLU A 147 -4.71 7.50 8.14
CA GLU A 147 -4.57 8.05 6.79
C GLU A 147 -5.92 8.46 6.20
N LYS A 148 -6.94 7.62 6.35
CA LYS A 148 -8.29 7.92 5.88
C LYS A 148 -8.82 9.21 6.53
N ASP A 149 -8.61 9.39 7.82
CA ASP A 149 -9.02 10.61 8.54
C ASP A 149 -8.32 11.86 7.97
N ARG A 150 -7.04 11.78 7.60
CA ARG A 150 -6.34 12.88 6.92
C ARG A 150 -6.94 13.20 5.55
N VAL A 151 -7.28 12.17 4.77
CA VAL A 151 -7.93 12.34 3.46
C VAL A 151 -9.32 12.95 3.63
N ASP A 152 -10.10 12.47 4.59
CA ASP A 152 -11.45 12.96 4.87
C ASP A 152 -11.43 14.41 5.39
N ALA A 153 -10.46 14.78 6.24
CA ALA A 153 -10.28 16.17 6.69
C ALA A 153 -9.96 17.11 5.53
N ALA A 154 -9.07 16.71 4.61
CA ALA A 154 -8.80 17.49 3.39
C ALA A 154 -10.05 17.62 2.52
N ARG A 155 -10.87 16.57 2.44
CA ARG A 155 -12.15 16.58 1.72
C ARG A 155 -13.13 17.62 2.31
N VAL A 156 -13.26 17.65 3.64
CA VAL A 156 -14.11 18.64 4.33
C VAL A 156 -13.63 20.07 4.04
N GLN A 157 -12.32 20.32 4.07
CA GLN A 157 -11.75 21.63 3.73
C GLN A 157 -12.07 22.04 2.28
N LEU A 158 -11.94 21.13 1.31
CA LEU A 158 -12.29 21.43 -0.08
C LEU A 158 -13.80 21.67 -0.26
N GLN A 159 -14.64 20.99 0.52
CA GLN A 159 -16.08 21.22 0.51
C GLN A 159 -16.44 22.60 1.07
N GLU A 160 -15.75 23.08 2.11
CA GLU A 160 -15.88 24.45 2.61
C GLU A 160 -15.49 25.48 1.55
N ILE A 161 -14.35 25.28 0.87
CA ILE A 161 -13.93 26.15 -0.25
C ILE A 161 -14.98 26.15 -1.35
N SER A 162 -15.47 24.97 -1.75
CA SER A 162 -16.50 24.84 -2.78
C SER A 162 -17.78 25.59 -2.40
N ARG A 163 -18.18 25.53 -1.12
CA ARG A 163 -19.31 26.29 -0.58
C ARG A 163 -19.09 27.79 -0.68
N THR A 164 -17.95 28.30 -0.20
CA THR A 164 -17.62 29.74 -0.28
C THR A 164 -17.55 30.24 -1.73
N VAL A 165 -16.95 29.46 -2.63
CA VAL A 165 -16.87 29.80 -4.07
C VAL A 165 -18.25 29.70 -4.75
N GLY A 166 -19.11 28.80 -4.26
CA GLY A 166 -20.49 28.63 -4.67
C GLY A 166 -21.41 29.75 -4.16
N GLU A 167 -21.20 30.28 -2.97
CA GLU A 167 -21.95 31.44 -2.43
C GLU A 167 -21.62 32.72 -3.18
N LEU A 168 -20.36 32.89 -3.62
CA LEU A 168 -19.97 33.96 -4.55
C LEU A 168 -20.67 33.87 -5.93
N LYS A 169 -21.42 32.79 -6.20
CA LYS A 169 -22.22 32.59 -7.43
C LYS A 169 -23.58 33.30 -7.38
N ALA A 170 -24.03 33.81 -6.23
CA ALA A 170 -25.36 34.42 -6.12
C ALA A 170 -25.30 35.91 -6.52
N PRO A 171 -25.85 36.32 -7.69
CA PRO A 171 -26.28 37.69 -7.93
C PRO A 171 -27.52 38.04 -7.09
#